data_AF-A0AAD6Y6U7-F1
#
_entry.id   AF-A0AAD6Y6U7-F1
#
_cell.length_a   1.000
_cell.length_b   1.000
_cell.length_c   1.000
_cell.angle_alpha   90.00
_cell.angle_beta   90.00
_cell.angle_gamma   90.00
#
_symmetry.space_group_name_H-M   'P 1'
#
loop_
_entity.id
_entity.type
_entity.pdbx_description
1 polymer ?
#
loop_
_entity_poly.entity_id
_entity_poly.type
_entity_poly.pdbx_seq_one_letter_code
_entity_poly.pdbx_strand_id
1 'polypeptide(L)'
;MLHIRSPRRASDALAATIVTLKAIQASTDACTPLKSVVSAVIVLLELSEKIKSNKKGCEHIAKRSAKLVQDIWTQTKDFDVALPAEVEQSIFEIKKLCKEIKTFFTELKKENVWERYARQDRNKKQVEEYGRLLDEAMLHFSVNLELSIRRLYLESAAVDRERHTAVLAVSRMSESERVQLLTQIRGKCFIEASSWGI
;
A
#
# COMPACT_ATOMS: atom_id res chain seq x y z
N MET A 1 41.43 -11.48 -16.72
CA MET A 1 40.97 -10.30 -15.97
C MET A 1 39.73 -10.67 -15.16
N LEU A 2 39.88 -11.04 -13.88
CA LEU A 2 38.77 -11.33 -12.98
C LEU A 2 38.32 -10.02 -12.31
N HIS A 3 37.14 -9.53 -12.67
CA HIS A 3 36.52 -8.39 -11.98
C HIS A 3 36.05 -8.83 -10.58
N ILE A 4 36.89 -8.58 -9.57
CA ILE A 4 36.52 -8.64 -8.16
C ILE A 4 35.53 -7.48 -7.91
N ARG A 5 34.22 -7.74 -8.06
CA ARG A 5 33.18 -6.78 -7.65
C ARG A 5 33.29 -6.57 -6.14
N SER A 6 33.59 -5.34 -5.72
CA SER A 6 33.84 -5.02 -4.32
C SER A 6 32.57 -5.17 -3.46
N PRO A 7 32.67 -5.75 -2.25
CA PRO A 7 31.55 -5.92 -1.33
C PRO A 7 30.97 -4.61 -0.76
N ARG A 8 31.68 -3.48 -0.88
CA ARG A 8 31.21 -2.16 -0.39
C ARG A 8 29.92 -1.70 -1.06
N ARG A 9 29.84 -1.78 -2.40
CA ARG A 9 28.70 -1.24 -3.16
C ARG A 9 27.35 -1.90 -2.83
N ALA A 10 27.36 -3.18 -2.47
CA ALA A 10 26.13 -3.91 -2.15
C ALA A 10 25.57 -3.53 -0.76
N SER A 11 26.45 -3.26 0.20
CA SER A 11 26.08 -2.79 1.55
C SER A 11 25.57 -1.35 1.51
N ASP A 12 26.21 -0.49 0.71
CA ASP A 12 25.78 0.90 0.51
C ASP A 12 24.38 1.00 -0.09
N ALA A 13 24.06 0.13 -1.08
CA ALA A 13 22.74 0.08 -1.71
C ALA A 13 21.63 -0.36 -0.74
N LEU A 14 21.91 -1.32 0.15
CA LEU A 14 20.93 -1.76 1.15
C LEU A 14 20.69 -0.68 2.20
N ALA A 15 21.77 -0.02 2.67
CA ALA A 15 21.67 1.11 3.59
C ALA A 15 20.82 2.24 3.00
N ALA A 16 21.04 2.59 1.72
CA ALA A 16 20.23 3.58 1.02
C ALA A 16 18.75 3.18 0.98
N THR A 17 18.42 1.93 0.64
CA THR A 17 17.03 1.44 0.64
C THR A 17 16.39 1.55 2.02
N ILE A 18 17.11 1.20 3.10
CA ILE A 18 16.59 1.34 4.47
C ILE A 18 16.33 2.81 4.80
N VAL A 19 17.21 3.73 4.41
CA VAL A 19 17.00 5.17 4.61
C VAL A 19 15.74 5.64 3.88
N THR A 20 15.54 5.24 2.62
CA THR A 20 14.32 5.56 1.87
C THR A 20 13.07 5.01 2.56
N LEU A 21 13.11 3.76 3.02
CA LEU A 21 11.98 3.16 3.75
C LEU A 21 11.70 3.88 5.07
N LYS A 22 12.72 4.33 5.81
CA LYS A 22 12.54 5.14 7.02
C LYS A 22 11.92 6.50 6.72
N ALA A 23 12.28 7.13 5.60
CA ALA A 23 11.65 8.36 5.15
C ALA A 23 10.15 8.13 4.85
N ILE A 24 9.82 7.06 4.12
CA ILE A 24 8.43 6.66 3.88
C ILE A 24 7.70 6.43 5.21
N GLN A 25 8.31 5.69 6.15
CA GLN A 25 7.73 5.42 7.46
C GLN A 25 7.36 6.71 8.22
N ALA A 26 8.20 7.73 8.13
CA ALA A 26 7.95 9.04 8.75
C ALA A 26 6.87 9.85 8.03
N SER A 27 6.72 9.69 6.71
CA SER A 27 5.67 10.35 5.92
C SER A 27 4.31 9.65 6.00
N THR A 28 4.25 8.38 6.43
CA THR A 28 3.02 7.57 6.49
C THR A 28 2.19 7.75 7.75
N ASP A 29 2.33 8.85 8.49
CA ASP A 29 1.59 9.04 9.76
C ASP A 29 0.05 9.03 9.58
N ALA A 30 -0.46 9.30 8.37
CA ALA A 30 -1.87 9.16 8.00
C ALA A 30 -2.29 7.75 7.54
N CYS A 31 -1.35 6.86 7.20
CA CYS A 31 -1.63 5.51 6.69
C CYS A 31 -0.99 4.44 7.58
N THR A 32 -1.64 4.17 8.72
CA THR A 32 -1.19 3.19 9.73
C THR A 32 -0.88 1.79 9.17
N PRO A 33 -1.69 1.20 8.25
CA PRO A 33 -1.39 -0.10 7.67
C PRO A 33 -0.06 -0.13 6.92
N LEU A 34 0.22 0.90 6.10
CA LEU A 34 1.45 1.00 5.32
C LEU A 34 2.68 1.18 6.22
N LYS A 35 2.59 2.03 7.25
CA LYS A 35 3.67 2.21 8.25
C LYS A 35 4.10 0.89 8.87
N SER A 36 3.15 0.01 9.16
CA SER A 36 3.45 -1.31 9.72
C SER A 36 4.11 -2.25 8.71
N VAL A 37 3.75 -2.18 7.42
CA VAL A 37 4.41 -2.96 6.35
C VAL A 37 5.86 -2.49 6.18
N VAL A 38 6.06 -1.18 6.06
CA VAL A 38 7.40 -0.56 5.94
C VAL A 38 8.31 -1.05 7.08
N SER A 39 7.80 -1.03 8.31
CA SER A 39 8.54 -1.51 9.49
C SER A 39 8.92 -2.99 9.38
N ALA A 40 8.01 -3.84 8.90
CA ALA A 40 8.29 -5.26 8.71
C ALA A 40 9.37 -5.48 7.65
N VAL A 41 9.31 -4.73 6.54
CA VAL A 41 10.26 -4.87 5.42
C VAL A 41 11.66 -4.39 5.78
N ILE A 42 11.80 -3.33 6.58
CA ILE A 42 13.11 -2.91 7.12
C ILE A 42 13.75 -4.09 7.90
N VAL A 43 12.98 -4.76 8.76
CA VAL A 43 13.46 -5.92 9.52
C VAL A 43 13.82 -7.09 8.60
N LEU A 44 13.06 -7.32 7.51
CA LEU A 44 13.39 -8.35 6.53
C LEU A 44 14.74 -8.09 5.85
N LEU A 45 15.01 -6.84 5.46
CA LEU A 45 16.31 -6.44 4.90
C LEU A 45 17.45 -6.73 5.88
N GLU A 46 17.32 -6.28 7.13
CA GLU A 46 18.33 -6.51 8.18
C GLU A 46 18.54 -8.00 8.52
N LEU A 47 17.47 -8.80 8.48
CA LEU A 47 17.56 -10.25 8.70
C LEU A 47 18.24 -10.94 7.52
N SER A 48 17.93 -10.53 6.28
CA SER A 48 18.48 -11.14 5.07
C SER A 48 20.01 -11.11 5.00
N GLU A 49 20.63 -10.03 5.51
CA GLU A 49 22.10 -9.91 5.56
C GLU A 49 22.75 -10.93 6.51
N LYS A 50 22.02 -11.32 7.57
CA LYS A 50 22.50 -12.20 8.64
C LYS A 50 22.26 -13.68 8.34
N ILE A 51 21.45 -14.01 7.33
CA ILE A 51 21.14 -15.38 6.94
C ILE A 51 22.30 -15.99 6.15
N LYS A 52 22.66 -17.24 6.50
CA LYS A 52 23.76 -17.99 5.87
C LYS A 52 23.27 -19.00 4.83
N SER A 53 22.08 -19.59 4.99
CA SER A 53 21.43 -20.51 4.03
C SER A 53 20.61 -19.75 3.01
N ASN A 54 20.63 -20.16 1.73
CA ASN A 54 19.79 -19.56 0.68
C ASN A 54 19.85 -18.02 0.60
N LYS A 55 21.01 -17.44 0.99
CA LYS A 55 21.19 -16.00 1.19
C LYS A 55 20.71 -15.15 0.01
N LYS A 56 21.08 -15.53 -1.22
CA LYS A 56 20.66 -14.81 -2.44
C LYS A 56 19.14 -14.74 -2.60
N GLY A 57 18.45 -15.82 -2.26
CA GLY A 57 17.00 -15.89 -2.33
C GLY A 57 16.32 -15.05 -1.26
N CYS A 58 16.81 -15.11 -0.01
CA CYS A 58 16.33 -14.24 1.07
C CYS A 58 16.58 -12.75 0.78
N GLU A 59 17.76 -12.41 0.27
CA GLU A 59 18.06 -11.03 -0.17
C GLU A 59 17.14 -10.60 -1.32
N HIS A 60 16.83 -11.50 -2.25
CA HIS A 60 15.91 -11.20 -3.36
C HIS A 60 14.51 -10.90 -2.83
N ILE A 61 13.97 -11.74 -1.94
CA ILE A 61 12.68 -11.52 -1.28
C ILE A 61 12.67 -10.16 -0.56
N ALA A 62 13.68 -9.88 0.28
CA ALA A 62 13.71 -8.64 1.06
C ALA A 62 13.77 -7.40 0.17
N LYS A 63 14.58 -7.42 -0.89
CA LYS A 63 14.63 -6.33 -1.89
C LYS A 63 13.30 -6.18 -2.63
N ARG A 64 12.64 -7.29 -2.94
CA ARG A 64 11.34 -7.29 -3.63
C ARG A 64 10.24 -6.72 -2.74
N SER A 65 10.22 -7.07 -1.45
CA SER A 65 9.32 -6.45 -0.47
C SER A 65 9.59 -4.95 -0.31
N ALA A 66 10.86 -4.51 -0.36
CA ALA A 66 11.21 -3.09 -0.32
C ALA A 66 10.68 -2.33 -1.54
N LYS A 67 10.85 -2.90 -2.74
CA LYS A 67 10.29 -2.34 -3.97
C LYS A 67 8.76 -2.26 -3.89
N LEU A 68 8.11 -3.32 -3.45
CA LEU A 68 6.65 -3.36 -3.26
C LEU A 68 6.16 -2.21 -2.37
N VAL A 69 6.83 -1.95 -1.24
CA VAL A 69 6.48 -0.83 -0.36
C VAL A 69 6.66 0.53 -1.03
N GLN A 70 7.72 0.71 -1.81
CA GLN A 70 7.95 1.94 -2.57
C GLN A 70 6.88 2.15 -3.65
N ASP A 71 6.49 1.07 -4.34
CA ASP A 71 5.46 1.11 -5.38
C ASP A 71 4.10 1.46 -4.77
N ILE A 72 3.73 0.85 -3.63
CA ILE A 72 2.52 1.20 -2.88
C ILE A 72 2.55 2.67 -2.48
N TRP A 73 3.62 3.12 -1.80
CA TRP A 73 3.75 4.51 -1.36
C TRP A 73 3.59 5.48 -2.52
N THR A 74 4.27 5.22 -3.64
CA THR A 74 4.22 6.09 -4.83
C THR A 74 2.81 6.20 -5.40
N GLN A 75 2.04 5.12 -5.33
CA GLN A 75 0.68 5.05 -5.83
C GLN A 75 -0.36 5.61 -4.84
N THR A 76 -0.06 5.61 -3.54
CA THR A 76 -1.02 6.02 -2.50
C THR A 76 -0.76 7.38 -1.88
N LYS A 77 0.41 7.99 -2.11
CA LYS A 77 0.83 9.25 -1.44
C LYS A 77 -0.09 10.44 -1.70
N ASP A 78 -0.82 10.44 -2.82
CA ASP A 78 -1.67 11.56 -3.25
C ASP A 78 -3.13 11.38 -2.80
N PHE A 79 -3.43 10.35 -1.99
CA PHE A 79 -4.75 10.17 -1.40
C PHE A 79 -4.86 10.99 -0.10
N ASP A 80 -5.58 12.11 -0.17
CA ASP A 80 -5.67 13.10 0.93
C ASP A 80 -6.62 12.71 2.08
N VAL A 81 -7.61 11.84 1.85
CA VAL A 81 -8.73 11.65 2.80
C VAL A 81 -8.73 10.26 3.44
N ALA A 82 -8.73 9.20 2.62
CA ALA A 82 -8.68 7.82 3.07
C ALA A 82 -8.39 6.91 1.87
N LEU A 83 -7.76 5.76 2.13
CA LEU A 83 -7.62 4.74 1.12
C LEU A 83 -8.96 3.99 0.95
N PRO A 84 -9.31 3.58 -0.28
CA PRO A 84 -10.42 2.66 -0.50
C PRO A 84 -10.25 1.38 0.31
N ALA A 85 -11.34 0.83 0.84
CA ALA A 85 -11.31 -0.33 1.72
C ALA A 85 -10.63 -1.56 1.08
N GLU A 86 -10.81 -1.77 -0.22
CA GLU A 86 -10.18 -2.87 -0.96
C GLU A 86 -8.65 -2.72 -1.06
N VAL A 87 -8.18 -1.47 -1.17
CA VAL A 87 -6.75 -1.13 -1.17
C VAL A 87 -6.16 -1.34 0.22
N GLU A 88 -6.86 -0.89 1.26
CA GLU A 88 -6.44 -1.09 2.65
C GLU A 88 -6.35 -2.58 3.01
N GLN A 89 -7.35 -3.38 2.62
CA GLN A 89 -7.32 -4.83 2.81
C GLN A 89 -6.12 -5.48 2.09
N SER A 90 -5.80 -5.01 0.88
CA SER A 90 -4.65 -5.53 0.13
C SER A 90 -3.33 -5.22 0.86
N ILE A 91 -3.18 -4.02 1.43
CA ILE A 91 -2.03 -3.65 2.26
C ILE A 91 -1.97 -4.54 3.52
N PHE A 92 -3.11 -4.88 4.11
CA PHE A 92 -3.18 -5.79 5.25
C PHE A 92 -2.72 -7.22 4.91
N GLU A 93 -3.11 -7.76 3.75
CA GLU A 93 -2.63 -9.08 3.31
C GLU A 93 -1.11 -9.08 3.07
N ILE A 94 -0.58 -8.02 2.45
CA ILE A 94 0.87 -7.84 2.30
C ILE A 94 1.57 -7.80 3.66
N LYS A 95 0.99 -7.11 4.65
CA LYS A 95 1.52 -7.08 6.02
C LYS A 95 1.58 -8.48 6.63
N LYS A 96 0.53 -9.27 6.47
CA LYS A 96 0.48 -10.66 6.96
C LYS A 96 1.56 -11.50 6.31
N LEU A 97 1.69 -11.43 4.99
CA LEU A 97 2.73 -12.13 4.23
C LEU A 97 4.14 -11.73 4.69
N CYS A 98 4.38 -10.43 4.90
CA CYS A 98 5.67 -9.94 5.40
C CYS A 98 5.99 -10.46 6.81
N LYS A 99 4.98 -10.65 7.68
CA LYS A 99 5.17 -11.29 9.00
C LYS A 99 5.54 -12.77 8.88
N GLU A 100 4.90 -13.50 7.97
CA GLU A 100 5.21 -14.92 7.71
C GLU A 100 6.64 -15.09 7.21
N ILE A 101 7.05 -14.26 6.24
CA ILE A 101 8.44 -14.23 5.73
C ILE A 101 9.41 -13.88 6.87
N LYS A 102 9.07 -12.95 7.76
CA LYS A 102 9.92 -12.58 8.89
C LYS A 102 10.11 -13.76 9.85
N THR A 103 9.07 -14.52 10.13
CA THR A 103 9.15 -15.74 10.94
C THR A 103 10.08 -16.74 10.29
N PHE A 104 9.90 -17.01 9.00
CA PHE A 104 10.77 -17.89 8.23
C PHE A 104 12.23 -17.44 8.23
N PHE A 105 12.51 -16.14 8.03
CA PHE A 105 13.88 -15.59 8.09
C PHE A 105 14.50 -15.73 9.48
N THR A 106 13.68 -15.58 10.52
CA THR A 106 14.14 -15.75 11.91
C THR A 106 14.50 -17.20 12.20
N GLU A 107 13.77 -18.16 11.64
CA GLU A 107 14.09 -19.58 11.71
C GLU A 107 15.37 -19.91 10.96
N LEU A 108 15.50 -19.47 9.69
CA LEU A 108 16.71 -19.65 8.88
C LEU A 108 17.97 -19.09 9.55
N LYS A 109 17.85 -17.97 10.26
CA LYS A 109 18.96 -17.37 11.01
C LYS A 109 19.44 -18.26 12.16
N LYS A 110 18.55 -19.04 12.78
CA LYS A 110 18.84 -19.92 13.92
C LYS A 110 19.33 -21.31 13.52
N GLU A 111 19.19 -21.70 12.25
CA GLU A 111 19.56 -23.04 11.79
C GLU A 111 21.06 -23.33 11.93
N ASN A 112 21.35 -24.52 12.45
CA ASN A 112 22.70 -25.06 12.54
C ASN A 112 23.17 -25.58 11.17
N VAL A 113 24.47 -25.81 10.98
CA VAL A 113 25.03 -26.23 9.67
C VAL A 113 24.41 -27.54 9.15
N TRP A 114 24.16 -28.50 10.03
CA TRP A 114 23.55 -29.79 9.68
C TRP A 114 22.07 -29.64 9.29
N GLU A 115 21.31 -28.84 10.02
CA GLU A 115 19.91 -28.55 9.70
C GLU A 115 19.79 -27.81 8.37
N ARG A 116 20.69 -26.85 8.11
CA ARG A 116 20.77 -26.15 6.83
C ARG A 116 20.99 -27.10 5.66
N TYR A 117 21.85 -28.10 5.83
CA TYR A 117 22.13 -29.07 4.77
C TYR A 117 20.93 -30.01 4.57
N ALA A 118 20.38 -30.56 5.65
CA ALA A 118 19.24 -31.48 5.60
C ALA A 118 17.97 -30.84 5.02
N ARG A 119 17.79 -29.52 5.18
CA ARG A 119 16.59 -28.79 4.75
C ARG A 119 16.80 -27.89 3.52
N GLN A 120 17.94 -27.98 2.85
CA GLN A 120 18.31 -27.06 1.78
C GLN A 120 17.24 -26.94 0.69
N ASP A 121 16.74 -28.07 0.17
CA ASP A 121 15.73 -28.10 -0.89
C ASP A 121 14.38 -27.56 -0.42
N ARG A 122 13.97 -27.88 0.81
CA ARG A 122 12.75 -27.35 1.40
C ARG A 122 12.83 -25.83 1.55
N ASN A 123 13.93 -25.34 2.11
CA ASN A 123 14.15 -23.91 2.32
C ASN A 123 14.22 -23.16 0.98
N LYS A 124 14.80 -23.78 -0.07
CA LYS A 124 14.80 -23.22 -1.42
C LYS A 124 13.38 -23.11 -2.00
N LYS A 125 12.58 -24.17 -1.92
CA LYS A 125 11.18 -24.15 -2.37
C LYS A 125 10.34 -23.11 -1.63
N GLN A 126 10.53 -22.97 -0.31
CA GLN A 126 9.83 -21.95 0.47
C GLN A 126 10.22 -20.52 0.07
N VAL A 127 11.50 -20.28 -0.23
CA VAL A 127 11.95 -18.99 -0.76
C VAL A 127 11.29 -18.68 -2.11
N GLU A 128 11.25 -19.65 -3.02
CA GLU A 128 10.60 -19.49 -4.32
C GLU A 128 9.10 -19.20 -4.16
N GLU A 129 8.43 -19.92 -3.26
CA GLU A 129 7.01 -19.72 -2.97
C GLU A 129 6.71 -18.35 -2.37
N TYR A 130 7.49 -17.89 -1.39
CA TYR A 130 7.32 -16.53 -0.86
C TYR A 130 7.59 -15.44 -1.90
N GLY A 131 8.51 -15.68 -2.84
CA GLY A 131 8.69 -14.81 -3.99
C GLY A 131 7.43 -14.71 -4.85
N ARG A 132 6.83 -15.86 -5.18
CA ARG A 132 5.59 -15.95 -5.94
C ARG A 132 4.41 -15.27 -5.22
N LEU A 133 4.26 -15.51 -3.92
CA LEU A 133 3.19 -14.91 -3.11
C LEU A 133 3.32 -13.38 -3.00
N LEU A 134 4.54 -12.84 -2.95
CA LEU A 134 4.75 -11.38 -2.98
C LEU A 134 4.31 -10.77 -4.32
N ASP A 135 4.59 -11.46 -5.42
CA ASP A 135 4.17 -11.01 -6.76
C ASP A 135 2.66 -11.06 -6.92
N GLU A 136 2.03 -12.11 -6.44
CA GLU A 136 0.57 -12.25 -6.40
C GLU A 136 -0.08 -11.15 -5.56
N ALA A 137 0.46 -10.88 -4.37
CA ALA A 137 -0.03 -9.81 -3.50
C ALA A 137 0.12 -8.42 -4.15
N MET A 138 1.21 -8.17 -4.87
CA MET A 138 1.42 -6.90 -5.58
C MET A 138 0.45 -6.75 -6.76
N LEU A 139 0.22 -7.82 -7.51
CA LEU A 139 -0.77 -7.82 -8.59
C LEU A 139 -2.15 -7.51 -8.05
N HIS A 140 -2.56 -8.18 -6.96
CA HIS A 140 -3.84 -7.95 -6.33
C HIS A 140 -4.00 -6.52 -5.81
N PHE A 141 -2.96 -5.96 -5.17
CA PHE A 141 -2.94 -4.55 -4.78
C PHE A 141 -3.13 -3.61 -5.97
N SER A 142 -2.39 -3.84 -7.06
CA SER A 142 -2.43 -2.97 -8.25
C SER A 142 -3.81 -2.99 -8.91
N VAL A 143 -4.40 -4.18 -9.06
CA VAL A 143 -5.75 -4.36 -9.62
C VAL A 143 -6.78 -3.67 -8.74
N ASN A 144 -6.73 -3.87 -7.42
CA ASN A 144 -7.69 -3.24 -6.52
C ASN A 144 -7.57 -1.71 -6.53
N LEU A 145 -6.35 -1.18 -6.56
CA LEU A 145 -6.15 0.25 -6.68
C LEU A 145 -6.74 0.80 -7.98
N GLU A 146 -6.46 0.17 -9.13
CA GLU A 146 -6.98 0.61 -10.42
C GLU A 146 -8.52 0.57 -10.44
N LEU A 147 -9.11 -0.50 -9.91
CA LEU A 147 -10.56 -0.63 -9.80
C LEU A 147 -11.17 0.44 -8.87
N SER A 148 -10.54 0.72 -7.72
CA SER A 148 -11.01 1.75 -6.81
C SER A 148 -10.90 3.15 -7.42
N ILE A 149 -9.80 3.46 -8.09
CA ILE A 149 -9.64 4.73 -8.83
C ILE A 149 -10.72 4.87 -9.89
N ARG A 150 -10.96 3.82 -10.69
CA ARG A 150 -11.99 3.82 -11.72
C ARG A 150 -13.39 4.01 -11.13
N ARG A 151 -13.68 3.38 -9.99
CA ARG A 151 -14.96 3.54 -9.28
C ARG A 151 -15.16 4.99 -8.86
N LEU A 152 -14.15 5.62 -8.26
CA LEU A 152 -14.19 7.03 -7.87
C LEU A 152 -14.45 7.96 -9.06
N TYR A 153 -13.79 7.72 -10.21
CA TYR A 153 -14.07 8.49 -11.43
C TYR A 153 -15.51 8.34 -11.94
N LEU A 154 -16.05 7.12 -11.90
CA LEU A 154 -17.42 6.86 -12.33
C LEU A 154 -18.44 7.52 -11.40
N GLU A 155 -18.19 7.51 -10.09
CA GLU A 155 -19.00 8.20 -9.08
C GLU A 155 -18.96 9.72 -9.28
N SER A 156 -17.77 10.30 -9.47
CA SER A 156 -17.64 11.74 -9.78
C SER A 156 -18.40 12.12 -11.04
N ALA A 157 -18.28 11.32 -12.11
CA ALA A 157 -18.99 11.58 -13.36
C ALA A 157 -20.51 11.41 -13.25
N ALA A 158 -20.99 10.57 -12.32
CA ALA A 158 -22.42 10.48 -12.02
C ALA A 158 -22.92 11.73 -11.29
N VAL A 159 -22.17 12.19 -10.28
CA VAL A 159 -22.48 13.42 -9.53
C VAL A 159 -22.47 14.64 -10.43
N ASP A 160 -21.50 14.76 -11.34
CA ASP A 160 -21.44 15.90 -12.27
C ASP A 160 -22.58 15.89 -13.28
N ARG A 161 -23.02 14.71 -13.74
CA ARG A 161 -24.20 14.57 -14.59
C ARG A 161 -25.48 14.98 -13.85
N GLU A 162 -25.62 14.58 -12.60
CA GLU A 162 -26.75 14.96 -11.75
C GLU A 162 -26.79 16.48 -11.52
N ARG A 163 -25.64 17.08 -11.15
CA ARG A 163 -25.47 18.53 -11.01
C ARG A 163 -25.84 19.27 -12.30
N HIS A 164 -25.31 18.82 -13.44
CA HIS A 164 -25.61 19.44 -14.73
C HIS A 164 -27.10 19.35 -15.07
N THR A 165 -27.73 18.20 -14.81
CA THR A 165 -29.18 18.01 -15.02
C THR A 165 -30.00 18.92 -14.12
N ALA A 166 -29.62 19.06 -12.86
CA ALA A 166 -30.27 19.97 -11.91
C ALA A 166 -30.13 21.44 -12.34
N VAL A 167 -28.95 21.86 -12.80
CA VAL A 167 -28.72 23.22 -13.32
C VAL A 167 -29.58 23.49 -14.56
N LEU A 168 -29.66 22.54 -15.50
CA LEU A 168 -30.54 22.66 -16.67
C LEU A 168 -32.02 22.71 -16.28
N ALA A 169 -32.44 21.89 -15.31
CA ALA A 169 -33.81 21.91 -14.81
C ALA A 169 -34.15 23.29 -14.25
N VAL A 170 -33.34 23.84 -13.34
CA VAL A 170 -33.52 25.20 -12.79
C VAL A 170 -33.54 26.26 -13.88
N SER A 171 -32.66 26.14 -14.88
CA SER A 171 -32.58 27.08 -16.01
C SER A 171 -33.84 27.08 -16.88
N ARG A 172 -34.61 25.99 -16.89
CA ARG A 172 -35.90 25.88 -17.62
C ARG A 172 -37.12 26.29 -16.78
N MET A 173 -36.96 26.43 -15.47
CA MET A 173 -38.05 26.86 -14.59
C MET A 173 -38.42 28.31 -14.83
N SER A 174 -39.72 28.61 -14.70
CA SER A 174 -40.23 29.97 -14.67
C SER A 174 -39.81 30.69 -13.38
N GLU A 175 -39.88 32.02 -13.39
CA GLU A 175 -39.38 32.85 -12.31
C GLU A 175 -40.14 32.62 -10.99
N SER A 176 -41.45 32.38 -11.05
CA SER A 176 -42.28 32.04 -9.89
C SER A 176 -41.88 30.69 -9.26
N GLU A 177 -41.58 29.69 -10.08
CA GLU A 177 -41.14 28.36 -9.61
C GLU A 177 -39.73 28.42 -8.97
N ARG A 178 -38.82 29.25 -9.52
CA ARG A 178 -37.50 29.48 -8.92
C ARG A 178 -37.59 30.15 -7.55
N VAL A 179 -38.47 31.14 -7.40
CA VAL A 179 -38.70 31.84 -6.12
C VAL A 179 -39.28 30.88 -5.08
N GLN A 180 -40.20 29.99 -5.45
CA GLN A 180 -40.71 28.95 -4.55
C GLN A 180 -39.63 27.97 -4.10
N LEU A 181 -38.79 27.48 -5.03
CA LEU A 181 -37.66 26.59 -4.71
C LEU A 181 -36.66 27.24 -3.74
N LEU A 182 -36.26 28.48 -4.00
CA LEU A 182 -35.33 29.23 -3.14
C LEU A 182 -35.91 29.44 -1.74
N THR A 183 -37.21 29.72 -1.64
CA THR A 183 -37.91 29.86 -0.36
C THR A 183 -37.93 28.53 0.41
N GLN A 184 -38.13 27.41 -0.29
CA GLN A 184 -38.14 26.07 0.32
C GLN A 184 -36.75 25.62 0.77
N ILE A 185 -35.70 25.90 -0.02
CA ILE A 185 -34.29 25.63 0.36
C ILE A 185 -33.90 26.46 1.57
N ARG A 186 -34.23 27.77 1.57
CA ARG A 186 -33.94 28.67 2.68
C ARG A 186 -34.63 28.24 3.98
N GLY A 187 -35.87 27.74 3.89
CA GLY A 187 -36.59 27.16 5.02
C GLY A 187 -35.91 25.90 5.58
N LYS A 188 -35.42 25.00 4.71
CA LYS A 188 -34.68 23.80 5.14
C LYS A 188 -33.35 24.14 5.81
N CYS A 189 -32.56 25.03 5.22
CA CYS A 189 -31.28 25.45 5.81
C CYS A 189 -31.48 26.16 7.16
N PHE A 190 -32.59 26.87 7.35
CA PHE A 190 -32.92 27.52 8.62
C PHE A 190 -33.30 26.50 9.72
N ILE A 191 -34.02 25.44 9.37
CA ILE A 191 -34.37 24.33 10.28
C ILE A 191 -33.12 23.53 10.67
N GLU A 192 -32.23 23.26 9.72
CA GLU A 192 -30.96 22.60 10.02
C GLU A 192 -30.08 23.50 10.89
N ALA A 193 -29.92 24.79 10.60
CA ALA A 193 -29.12 25.68 11.45
C ALA A 193 -29.62 25.77 12.91
N SER A 194 -30.94 25.69 13.12
CA SER A 194 -31.54 25.71 14.46
C SER A 194 -31.46 24.37 15.20
N SER A 195 -31.25 23.24 14.51
CA SER A 195 -30.99 21.94 15.14
C SER A 195 -29.56 21.78 15.66
N TRP A 196 -28.63 22.65 15.24
CA TRP A 196 -27.24 22.69 15.73
C TRP A 196 -27.04 23.67 16.90
N GLY A 197 -28.11 24.28 17.44
CA GLY A 197 -28.05 25.04 18.69
C GLY A 197 -27.17 26.29 18.64
N ILE A 198 -27.30 27.11 17.59
CA ILE A 198 -26.95 28.53 17.65
C ILE A 198 -28.20 29.32 18.06
#